data_AF-A0A2B0LDQ7-F1
#
_entry.id   AF-A0A2B0LDQ7-F1
#
_cell.length_a   1.000
_cell.length_b   1.000
_cell.length_c   1.000
_cell.angle_alpha   90.00
_cell.angle_beta   90.00
_cell.angle_gamma   90.00
#
_symmetry.space_group_name_H-M   'P 1'
#
loop_
_entity.id
_entity.type
_entity.pdbx_description
1 polymer ?
#
loop_
_entity_poly.entity_id
_entity_poly.type
_entity_poly.pdbx_seq_one_letter_code
_entity_poly.pdbx_strand_id
1 'polypeptide(L)' 'MAKEHTYHVTFYFSNGKEFDGRITNKYNKEEYLEGLEELFLKEKTLLINKLGMLIQTKYINHVKVIEVGTEDGADKKDT' A
#
# COMPACT_ATOMS: atom_id res chain seq x y z
N MET A 1 1.24 0.78 23.47
CA MET A 1 0.35 0.79 22.30
C MET A 1 1.23 0.60 21.06
N ALA A 2 0.89 -0.30 20.14
CA ALA A 2 1.67 -0.46 18.91
C ALA A 2 1.58 0.84 18.10
N LYS A 3 2.72 1.38 17.65
CA LYS A 3 2.74 2.59 16.84
C LYS A 3 2.08 2.26 15.49
N GLU A 4 1.05 3.02 15.12
CA GLU A 4 0.43 2.87 13.81
C GLU A 4 1.22 3.65 12.77
N HIS A 5 1.29 3.07 11.58
CA HIS A 5 1.95 3.64 10.40
C HIS A 5 0.91 3.81 9.30
N THR A 6 0.96 4.95 8.61
CA THR A 6 0.11 5.19 7.44
C THR A 6 0.96 5.14 6.19
N TYR A 7 0.53 4.34 5.22
CA TYR A 7 1.20 4.18 3.95
C TYR A 7 0.29 4.62 2.81
N HIS A 8 0.86 5.32 1.85
CA HIS A 8 0.31 5.43 0.50
C HIS A 8 0.79 4.24 -0.31
N VAL A 9 -0.14 3.41 -0.75
CA VAL A 9 0.12 2.17 -1.48
C VAL A 9 -0.42 2.33 -2.89
N THR A 10 0.41 2.08 -3.89
CA THR A 10 0.02 2.08 -5.31
C THR A 10 0.26 0.71 -5.92
N PHE A 11 -0.78 0.14 -6.51
CA PHE A 11 -0.75 -1.07 -7.31
C PHE A 11 -0.71 -0.69 -8.78
N TYR A 12 0.22 -1.29 -9.51
CA TYR A 12 0.36 -1.07 -10.93
C TYR A 12 0.05 -2.36 -11.68
N PHE A 13 -0.85 -2.26 -12.66
CA PHE A 13 -1.39 -3.41 -13.35
C PHE A 13 -0.78 -3.61 -14.73
N SER A 14 -0.83 -4.85 -15.22
CA SER A 14 -0.30 -5.22 -16.54
C SER A 14 -0.96 -4.53 -17.73
N ASN A 15 -2.15 -3.97 -17.54
CA ASN A 15 -2.85 -3.15 -18.53
C ASN A 15 -2.44 -1.67 -18.49
N GLY A 16 -1.42 -1.31 -17.73
CA GLY A 16 -0.94 0.06 -17.57
C GLY A 16 -1.80 0.94 -16.65
N LYS A 17 -2.89 0.40 -16.07
CA LYS A 17 -3.65 1.12 -15.06
C LYS A 17 -2.95 1.05 -13.72
N GLU A 18 -3.21 2.04 -12.88
CA GLU A 18 -2.79 2.08 -11.49
C GLU A 18 -4.00 2.26 -10.58
N PHE A 19 -3.86 1.80 -9.34
CA PHE A 19 -4.78 2.10 -8.26
C PHE A 19 -3.98 2.42 -7.02
N ASP A 20 -4.30 3.51 -6.35
CA ASP A 20 -3.64 3.91 -5.13
C ASP A 20 -4.63 4.19 -3.98
N GLY A 21 -4.12 4.12 -2.76
CA GLY A 21 -4.87 4.54 -1.58
C GLY A 21 -4.06 4.50 -0.30
N ARG A 22 -4.66 5.02 0.77
CA ARG A 22 -4.01 5.11 2.08
C ARG A 22 -4.40 3.94 2.97
N ILE A 23 -3.42 3.32 3.60
CA ILE A 23 -3.59 2.19 4.52
C ILE A 23 -2.87 2.51 5.83
N THR A 24 -3.64 2.59 6.92
CA THR A 24 -3.09 2.68 8.28
C THR A 24 -3.05 1.29 8.90
N ASN A 25 -1.89 0.84 9.39
CA ASN A 25 -1.73 -0.46 10.02
C ASN A 25 -0.65 -0.41 11.13
N LYS A 26 -0.42 -1.54 11.82
CA LYS A 26 0.55 -1.63 12.93
C LYS A 26 1.93 -2.14 12.50
N TYR A 27 2.07 -2.49 11.23
CA TYR A 27 3.29 -3.05 10.67
C TYR A 27 4.21 -1.92 10.22
N ASN A 28 5.50 -2.08 10.47
CA ASN A 28 6.48 -1.19 9.85
C ASN A 28 6.58 -1.48 8.34
N LYS A 29 7.33 -0.66 7.60
CA LYS A 29 7.37 -0.73 6.14
C LYS A 29 7.88 -2.08 5.63
N GLU A 30 8.89 -2.65 6.30
CA GLU A 30 9.52 -3.91 5.91
C GLU A 30 8.56 -5.07 6.13
N GLU A 31 7.96 -5.17 7.32
CA GLU A 31 6.94 -6.17 7.65
C GLU A 31 5.74 -6.10 6.70
N TYR A 32 5.33 -4.88 6.33
CA TYR A 32 4.22 -4.69 5.42
C TYR A 32 4.55 -5.15 3.99
N LEU A 33 5.77 -4.89 3.51
CA LEU A 33 6.22 -5.35 2.20
C LEU A 33 6.37 -6.87 2.15
N GLU A 34 6.94 -7.49 3.18
CA GLU A 34 7.07 -8.95 3.29
C GLU A 34 5.68 -9.62 3.30
N GLY A 35 4.72 -9.07 4.05
CA GLY A 35 3.35 -9.56 4.04
C GLY A 35 2.67 -9.45 2.67
N LEU A 36 2.92 -8.37 1.93
CA LEU A 36 2.42 -8.23 0.56
C LEU A 36 3.07 -9.24 -0.40
N GLU A 37 4.38 -9.47 -0.28
CA GLU A 37 5.10 -10.44 -1.09
C GLU A 37 4.57 -11.86 -0.86
N GLU A 38 4.43 -12.28 0.40
CA GLU A 38 3.85 -13.59 0.72
C GLU A 38 2.43 -13.75 0.16
N LEU A 39 1.61 -12.69 0.26
CA LEU A 39 0.26 -12.66 -0.27
C LEU A 39 0.24 -12.79 -1.79
N PHE A 40 1.12 -12.11 -2.52
CA PHE A 40 1.19 -12.24 -3.98
C PHE A 40 1.62 -13.64 -4.43
N LEU A 41 2.46 -14.31 -3.65
CA LEU A 41 2.93 -15.67 -3.94
C LEU A 41 1.88 -16.74 -3.61
N LYS A 42 1.16 -16.59 -2.49
CA LYS A 42 0.21 -17.59 -1.99
C LYS A 42 -1.17 -17.43 -2.62
N GLU A 43 -1.65 -16.21 -2.78
CA GLU A 43 -3.03 -15.93 -3.14
C GLU A 43 -3.20 -15.64 -4.64
N LYS A 44 -4.23 -16.23 -5.25
CA LYS A 44 -4.62 -15.89 -6.62
C LYS A 44 -5.38 -14.58 -6.70
N THR A 45 -6.08 -14.22 -5.62
CA THR A 45 -6.92 -13.03 -5.53
C THR A 45 -6.72 -12.38 -4.17
N LEU A 46 -6.48 -11.07 -4.16
CA LEU A 46 -6.35 -10.28 -2.96
C LEU A 46 -7.58 -9.41 -2.76
N LEU A 47 -8.19 -9.56 -1.60
CA LEU A 47 -9.21 -8.65 -1.12
C LEU A 47 -8.54 -7.61 -0.22
N ILE A 48 -8.45 -6.37 -0.70
CA ILE A 48 -7.93 -5.24 0.06
C ILE A 48 -9.12 -4.45 0.59
N ASN A 49 -9.66 -4.91 1.71
CA ASN A 49 -10.86 -4.32 2.34
C ASN A 49 -10.74 -2.81 2.58
N LYS A 50 -9.57 -2.34 3.00
CA LYS A 50 -9.31 -0.92 3.27
C LYS A 50 -9.39 -0.03 2.03
N LEU A 51 -9.20 -0.62 0.85
CA LEU A 51 -9.31 0.06 -0.44
C LEU A 51 -10.61 -0.29 -1.17
N GLY A 52 -11.47 -1.14 -0.61
CA GLY A 52 -12.68 -1.62 -1.27
C GLY A 52 -12.42 -2.40 -2.55
N MET A 53 -11.28 -3.09 -2.64
CA MET A 53 -10.81 -3.72 -3.89
C MET A 53 -10.69 -5.23 -3.81
N LEU A 54 -11.01 -5.88 -4.93
CA LEU A 54 -10.67 -7.27 -5.21
C LEU A 54 -9.78 -7.34 -6.45
N ILE A 55 -8.57 -7.86 -6.31
CA ILE A 55 -7.53 -7.83 -7.35
C ILE A 55 -7.02 -9.25 -7.61
N GLN A 56 -6.92 -9.68 -8.87
CA GLN A 56 -6.19 -10.91 -9.19
C GLN A 56 -4.68 -10.62 -9.23
N THR A 57 -3.89 -11.39 -8.48
CA THR A 57 -2.46 -11.14 -8.27
C THR A 57 -1.65 -11.20 -9.54
N LYS A 58 -2.02 -12.08 -10.48
CA LYS A 58 -1.38 -12.21 -11.82
C LYS A 58 -1.40 -10.92 -12.66
N TYR A 59 -2.24 -9.95 -12.33
CA TYR A 59 -2.30 -8.67 -13.04
C TYR A 59 -1.46 -7.57 -12.38
N ILE A 60 -0.90 -7.80 -11.20
CA ILE A 60 -0.05 -6.83 -10.50
C ILE A 60 1.37 -6.99 -11.04
N ASN A 61 1.93 -5.92 -11.60
CA ASN A 61 3.31 -5.87 -12.09
C ASN A 61 4.27 -5.40 -10.99
N HIS A 62 3.87 -4.36 -10.26
CA HIS A 62 4.66 -3.79 -9.20
C HIS A 62 3.76 -3.12 -8.16
N VAL A 63 4.27 -2.99 -6.94
CA VAL A 63 3.62 -2.28 -5.85
C VAL A 63 4.61 -1.30 -5.25
N LYS A 64 4.13 -0.09 -4.99
CA LYS A 64 4.89 0.98 -4.36
C LYS A 64 4.26 1.28 -3.01
N VAL A 65 5.08 1.33 -1.96
CA VAL A 65 4.66 1.67 -0.59
C VAL A 65 5.50 2.84 -0.11
N ILE A 66 4.85 3.95 0.19
CA ILE A 66 5.47 5.15 0.77
C ILE A 66 4.83 5.41 2.13
N GLU A 67 5.64 5.52 3.18
CA GLU A 67 5.15 5.97 4.47
C GLU A 67 4.80 7.45 4.38
N VAL A 68 3.57 7.80 4.72
CA VAL A 68 3.10 9.18 4.80
C VAL A 68 2.93 9.46 6.28
N GLY A 69 3.75 10.38 6.81
CA GLY A 69 3.66 10.78 8.21
C GLY A 69 2.23 11.21 8.54
N THR A 70 1.77 10.91 9.76
CA THR A 70 0.61 11.61 10.33
C THR A 70 0.93 13.09 10.31
N GLU A 71 0.20 13.87 9.51
CA GLU A 71 0.39 15.32 9.39
C GLU A 71 0.30 15.97 10.76
N ASP A 72 1.46 16.23 11.36
CA ASP A 72 1.69 17.39 12.21
C ASP A 72 2.88 18.14 11.60
N GLY A 73 2.56 19.15 10.79
CA GLY A 73 3.49 20.21 10.41
C GLY A 73 4.29 20.00 9.13
N ALA A 74 3.81 20.56 8.02
CA ALA A 74 4.35 21.82 7.48
C ALA A 74 4.12 21.86 5.97
N ASP A 75 3.03 22.53 5.63
CA ASP A 75 3.00 23.50 4.54
C ASP A 75 4.32 24.31 4.54
N LYS A 76 5.29 23.88 3.75
CA LYS A 76 6.36 24.76 3.29
C LYS A 76 6.00 25.16 1.88
N LYS A 77 5.22 26.23 1.80
CA LYS A 77 5.17 27.19 0.70
C LYS A 77 6.51 27.23 -0.04
N ASP A 78 6.44 26.95 -1.33
CA ASP A 78 7.35 27.52 -2.31
C ASP A 78 7.35 29.05 -2.14
N THR A 79 8.52 29.63 -1.88
CA THR A 79 8.87 31.03 -2.17
C THR A 79 10.36 31.06 -2.50
#